data_AF-A0A932WTQ7-F1
#
_entry.id   AF-A0A932WTQ7-F1
#
_cell.length_a   1.000
_cell.length_b   1.000
_cell.length_c   1.000
_cell.angle_alpha   90.00
_cell.angle_beta   90.00
_cell.angle_gamma   90.00
#
_symmetry.space_group_name_H-M   'P 1'
#
loop_
_entity.id
_entity.type
_entity.pdbx_description
1 polymer ?
#
loop_
_entity_poly.entity_id
_entity_poly.type
_entity_poly.pdbx_seq_one_letter_code
_entity_poly.pdbx_strand_id
1 'polypeptide(L)'
;MTNFIPIFPLGIVVYPGEDLNLHIFEPRYIQLINYCRETKKPFGIPSVINNKMMEMGTLVEIAEVTTVYENGEMDIKTKGIKPFRIC
;
A
#
# COMPACT_ATOMS: atom_id res chain seq x y z
N MET A 1 -18.55 -5.94 11.39
CA MET A 1 -17.46 -4.96 11.59
C MET A 1 -16.89 -4.64 10.23
N THR A 2 -17.14 -3.44 9.72
CA THR A 2 -16.55 -2.94 8.47
C THR A 2 -15.10 -2.59 8.74
N ASN A 3 -14.16 -3.49 8.41
CA ASN A 3 -12.75 -3.17 8.43
C ASN A 3 -12.47 -2.25 7.23
N PHE A 4 -12.38 -0.94 7.50
CA PHE A 4 -11.90 0.02 6.51
C PHE A 4 -10.42 -0.24 6.27
N ILE A 5 -10.12 -0.88 5.15
CA ILE A 5 -8.74 -1.13 4.72
C ILE A 5 -8.38 0.02 3.76
N PRO A 6 -7.40 0.86 4.10
CA PRO A 6 -6.90 1.86 3.16
C PRO A 6 -6.38 1.16 1.90
N ILE A 7 -6.71 1.69 0.72
CA ILE A 7 -6.27 1.13 -0.56
C ILE A 7 -5.34 2.08 -1.31
N PHE A 8 -4.34 1.50 -1.96
CA PHE A 8 -3.37 2.19 -2.79
C PHE A 8 -3.34 1.49 -4.16
N PRO A 9 -4.17 1.92 -5.13
CA PRO A 9 -4.25 1.27 -6.43
C PRO A 9 -2.97 1.44 -7.23
N LEU A 10 -2.44 0.34 -7.73
CA LEU A 10 -1.22 0.31 -8.53
C LEU A 10 -1.40 -0.56 -9.77
N GLY A 11 -0.72 -0.20 -10.85
CA GLY A 11 -0.67 -0.99 -12.09
C GLY A 11 0.17 -2.27 -12.00
N ILE A 12 0.35 -2.83 -10.80
CA ILE A 12 1.16 -4.01 -10.54
C ILE A 12 0.40 -5.04 -9.70
N VAL A 13 0.84 -6.29 -9.77
CA VAL A 13 0.38 -7.39 -8.93
C VAL A 13 1.49 -7.67 -7.94
N VAL A 14 1.15 -7.69 -6.65
CA VAL A 14 2.09 -7.99 -5.57
C VAL A 14 1.75 -9.38 -5.05
N TYR A 15 2.72 -10.28 -4.98
CA TYR A 15 2.48 -11.60 -4.38
C TYR A 15 2.75 -11.60 -2.87
N PRO A 16 2.08 -12.49 -2.11
CA PRO A 16 2.41 -12.72 -0.71
C PRO A 16 3.89 -13.10 -0.56
N GLY A 17 4.60 -12.43 0.35
CA GLY A 17 6.02 -12.62 0.61
C GLY A 17 6.95 -11.76 -0.26
N GLU A 18 6.45 -11.09 -1.30
CA GLU A 18 7.26 -10.17 -2.10
C GLU A 18 7.46 -8.83 -1.39
N ASP A 19 8.68 -8.31 -1.51
CA ASP A 19 9.02 -6.97 -1.07
C ASP A 19 8.78 -5.98 -2.23
N LEU A 20 8.09 -4.89 -1.93
CA LEU A 20 7.74 -3.84 -2.86
C LEU A 20 8.18 -2.48 -2.32
N ASN A 21 9.00 -1.80 -3.11
CA ASN A 21 9.41 -0.43 -2.83
C ASN A 21 8.41 0.54 -3.47
N LEU A 22 7.90 1.47 -2.67
CA LEU A 22 6.96 2.50 -3.11
C LEU A 22 7.52 3.88 -2.82
N HIS A 23 7.52 4.71 -3.85
CA HIS A 23 7.77 6.14 -3.73
C HIS A 23 6.42 6.85 -3.61
N ILE A 24 6.16 7.42 -2.43
CA ILE A 24 4.90 8.08 -2.09
C ILE A 24 5.12 9.58 -2.14
N PHE A 25 4.58 10.22 -3.17
CA PHE A 25 4.68 11.66 -3.37
C PHE A 25 3.36 12.40 -3.12
N GLU A 26 2.22 11.69 -3.18
CA GLU A 26 0.93 12.37 -2.98
C GLU A 26 0.64 12.59 -1.48
N PRO A 27 0.27 13.83 -1.08
CA PRO A 27 0.04 14.18 0.33
C PRO A 27 -0.99 13.28 1.04
N ARG A 28 -2.05 12.88 0.34
CA ARG A 28 -3.08 11.96 0.87
C ARG A 28 -2.53 10.59 1.24
N TYR A 29 -1.57 10.08 0.45
CA TYR A 29 -0.98 8.77 0.70
C TYR A 29 0.13 8.87 1.74
N ILE A 30 0.85 9.99 1.80
CA ILE A 30 1.80 10.26 2.90
C ILE A 30 1.09 10.19 4.26
N GLN A 31 -0.09 10.82 4.39
CA GLN A 31 -0.91 10.73 5.61
C GLN A 31 -1.36 9.30 5.91
N LEU A 32 -1.82 8.56 4.89
CA LEU A 32 -2.25 7.17 5.01
C LEU A 32 -1.12 6.26 5.48
N ILE A 33 0.07 6.40 4.89
CA ILE A 33 1.25 5.60 5.26
C ILE A 33 1.72 5.95 6.67
N ASN A 34 1.72 7.22 7.06
CA ASN A 34 2.02 7.61 8.44
C ASN A 34 1.02 7.00 9.44
N TYR A 35 -0.28 7.04 9.13
CA TYR A 35 -1.31 6.39 9.96
C TYR A 35 -1.11 4.87 10.04
N CYS A 36 -0.85 4.20 8.90
CA CYS A 36 -0.62 2.76 8.86
C CYS A 36 0.65 2.37 9.63
N ARG A 37 1.69 3.20 9.56
CA ARG A 37 2.94 3.04 10.31
C ARG A 37 2.72 3.16 11.82
N GLU A 38 2.02 4.20 12.27
CA GLU A 38 1.73 4.42 13.70
C GLU A 38 0.84 3.32 14.28
N THR A 39 -0.18 2.91 13.52
CA THR A 39 -1.16 1.89 13.96
C THR A 39 -0.74 0.46 13.67
N LYS A 40 0.42 0.25 13.00
CA LYS A 40 0.89 -1.04 12.47
C LYS A 40 -0.20 -1.80 11.70
N LYS A 41 -1.02 -1.06 10.95
CA LYS A 41 -2.10 -1.64 10.14
C LYS A 41 -1.63 -1.90 8.71
N PRO A 42 -2.01 -3.04 8.11
CA PRO A 42 -1.78 -3.28 6.70
C PRO A 42 -2.72 -2.43 5.84
N PHE A 43 -2.31 -2.17 4.61
CA PHE A 43 -3.11 -1.51 3.59
C PHE A 43 -3.23 -2.41 2.36
N GLY A 44 -4.24 -2.18 1.51
CA GLY A 44 -4.49 -2.98 0.33
C GLY A 44 -3.90 -2.35 -0.92
N ILE A 45 -3.23 -3.15 -1.75
CA ILE A 45 -2.84 -2.75 -3.11
C ILE A 45 -3.72 -3.51 -4.09
N PRO A 46 -4.81 -2.91 -4.60
CA PRO A 46 -5.55 -3.49 -5.70
C PRO A 46 -4.79 -3.32 -7.01
N SER A 47 -4.79 -4.37 -7.82
CA SER A 47 -4.17 -4.35 -9.13
C SER A 47 -5.04 -3.57 -10.11
N VAL A 48 -4.41 -2.68 -10.87
CA VAL A 48 -5.07 -1.91 -11.93
C VAL A 48 -4.61 -2.47 -13.27
N ILE A 49 -5.53 -3.09 -14.02
CA ILE A 49 -5.27 -3.66 -15.34
C ILE A 49 -6.21 -2.98 -16.33
N ASN A 50 -5.69 -2.47 -17.45
CA ASN A 50 -6.49 -1.74 -18.46
C ASN A 50 -7.30 -0.57 -17.88
N ASN A 51 -6.72 0.22 -16.97
CA ASN A 51 -7.38 1.29 -16.22
C ASN A 51 -8.62 0.83 -15.42
N LYS A 52 -8.76 -0.47 -15.17
CA LYS A 52 -9.81 -1.04 -14.32
C LYS A 52 -9.19 -1.56 -13.04
N MET A 53 -9.74 -1.13 -11.92
CA MET A 53 -9.43 -1.71 -10.62
C MET A 53 -9.97 -3.15 -10.61
N MET A 54 -9.09 -4.11 -10.37
CA MET A 54 -9.46 -5.51 -10.24
C MET A 54 -10.11 -5.75 -8.88
N GLU A 55 -11.03 -6.72 -8.81
CA GLU A 55 -11.62 -7.13 -7.55
C GLU A 55 -10.60 -7.77 -6.60
N MET A 56 -9.48 -8.27 -7.13
CA MET A 56 -8.38 -8.82 -6.35
C MET A 56 -7.28 -7.77 -6.13
N GLY A 57 -6.84 -7.70 -4.89
CA GLY A 57 -5.63 -6.99 -4.48
C GLY A 57 -4.83 -7.82 -3.48
N THR A 58 -3.73 -7.25 -3.04
CA THR A 58 -2.87 -7.85 -2.02
C THR A 58 -2.78 -6.92 -0.83
N LEU A 59 -3.00 -7.45 0.36
CA LEU A 59 -2.70 -6.77 1.61
C LEU A 59 -1.20 -6.71 1.77
N VAL A 60 -0.69 -5.51 1.99
CA VAL A 60 0.72 -5.25 2.26
C VAL A 60 0.88 -4.58 3.61
N GLU A 61 2.00 -4.84 4.25
CA GLU A 61 2.42 -4.15 5.46
C GLU A 61 3.67 -3.32 5.19
N ILE A 62 3.88 -2.27 5.97
CA ILE A 62 5.10 -1.46 5.87
C ILE A 62 6.22 -2.21 6.60
N ALA A 63 7.21 -2.67 5.84
CA ALA A 63 8.38 -3.35 6.38
C ALA A 63 9.39 -2.32 6.92
N GLU A 64 9.68 -1.28 6.15
CA GLU A 64 10.69 -0.27 6.49
C GLU A 64 10.41 1.05 5.77
N VAL A 65 10.73 2.19 6.39
CA VAL A 65 10.77 3.49 5.71
C VAL A 65 12.22 3.75 5.32
N THR A 66 12.48 3.84 4.02
CA THR A 66 13.85 3.99 3.49
C THR A 66 14.31 5.44 3.57
N THR A 67 13.50 6.37 3.06
CA THR A 67 13.85 7.78 2.96
C THR A 67 12.63 8.64 3.22
N VAL A 68 12.81 9.75 3.95
CA VAL A 68 11.81 10.81 4.04
C VAL A 68 12.48 12.07 3.51
N TYR A 69 11.90 12.65 2.46
CA TYR A 69 12.44 13.83 1.79
C TYR A 69 11.93 15.10 2.48
N GLU A 70 12.68 16.20 2.33
CA GLU A 70 12.34 17.50 2.94
C GLU A 70 11.02 18.10 2.38
N ASN A 71 10.64 17.70 1.17
CA ASN A 71 9.38 18.08 0.52
C ASN A 71 8.16 17.29 1.05
N GLY A 72 8.36 16.32 1.94
CA GLY A 72 7.32 15.46 2.50
C GLY A 72 7.11 14.13 1.76
N GLU A 73 7.78 13.92 0.62
CA GLU A 73 7.76 12.62 -0.07
C GLU A 73 8.45 11.56 0.78
N MET A 74 8.07 10.30 0.58
CA MET A 74 8.63 9.20 1.34
C MET A 74 8.80 7.94 0.51
N ASP A 75 9.95 7.28 0.69
CA ASP A 75 10.22 5.95 0.17
C ASP A 75 9.99 4.91 1.25
N ILE A 76 9.13 3.95 0.96
CA ILE A 76 8.82 2.84 1.85
C ILE A 76 9.07 1.50 1.18
N LYS A 77 9.53 0.53 1.97
CA LYS A 77 9.48 -0.89 1.64
C LYS A 77 8.26 -1.49 2.29
N THR A 78 7.52 -2.23 1.50
CA THR A 78 6.31 -2.91 1.92
C THR A 78 6.43 -4.39 1.59
N LYS A 79 5.73 -5.23 2.33
CA LYS A 79 5.75 -6.67 2.13
C LYS A 79 4.35 -7.20 1.90
N GLY A 80 4.19 -8.02 0.86
CA GLY A 80 2.95 -8.73 0.59
C GLY A 80 2.62 -9.72 1.70
N ILE A 81 1.40 -9.67 2.22
CA ILE A 81 0.93 -10.54 3.30
C ILE A 81 -0.02 -11.59 2.77
N LYS A 82 -1.13 -11.16 2.16
CA LYS A 82 -2.15 -12.08 1.65
C LYS A 82 -3.02 -11.41 0.59
N PRO A 83 -3.58 -12.17 -0.36
CA PRO A 83 -4.58 -11.63 -1.28
C PRO A 83 -5.86 -11.26 -0.51
N PHE A 84 -6.55 -10.21 -0.98
CA PHE A 84 -7.88 -9.84 -0.53
C PHE A 84 -8.78 -9.57 -1.73
N ARG A 85 -10.09 -9.69 -1.51
CA ARG A 85 -11.11 -9.35 -2.49
C ARG A 85 -11.85 -8.10 -2.03
N ILE A 86 -12.04 -7.16 -2.94
CA ILE A 86 -12.94 -6.02 -2.76
C ILE A 86 -14.36 -6.55 -2.98
N CYS A 87 -15.20 -6.47 -1.95
CA CYS A 87 -16.59 -6.93 -1.95
C CYS A 87 -17.54 -5.81 -1.55
#